data_AF-A0A176NUL5-F1
#
_entry.id   AF-A0A176NUL5-F1
#
_cell.length_a   1.000
_cell.length_b   1.000
_cell.length_c   1.000
_cell.angle_alpha   90.00
_cell.angle_beta   90.00
_cell.angle_gamma   90.00
#
_symmetry.space_group_name_H-M   'P 1'
#
loop_
_entity.id
_entity.type
_entity.pdbx_description
1 polymer ?
#
loop_
_entity_poly.entity_id
_entity_poly.type
_entity_poly.pdbx_seq_one_letter_code
_entity_poly.pdbx_strand_id
1 'polypeptide(L)' 'MGKLLYVIVLIAVAGFCYKFYSANQQVQQNAFSCLKLQMAEQDKCFEAVGRQAANLEKAAKAMTGQN' A
#
# COMPACT_ATOMS: atom_id res chain seq x y z
N MET A 1 -23.22 25.12 -4.30
CA MET A 1 -23.08 23.64 -4.25
C MET A 1 -21.72 23.12 -4.76
N GLY A 2 -21.11 23.68 -5.82
CA GLY A 2 -19.83 23.17 -6.37
C GLY A 2 -18.61 23.18 -5.41
N LYS A 3 -18.48 24.21 -4.55
CA LYS A 3 -17.37 24.30 -3.58
C LYS A 3 -17.39 23.19 -2.53
N LEU A 4 -18.58 22.77 -2.09
CA LEU A 4 -18.73 21.71 -1.08
C LEU A 4 -18.36 20.33 -1.65
N LEU A 5 -18.82 20.04 -2.88
CA LEU A 5 -18.46 18.80 -3.58
C LEU A 5 -16.95 18.68 -3.81
N TYR A 6 -16.30 19.79 -4.19
CA TYR A 6 -14.84 19.82 -4.36
C TYR A 6 -14.10 19.45 -3.08
N VAL A 7 -14.52 19.99 -1.93
CA VAL A 7 -13.91 19.67 -0.63
C VAL A 7 -14.12 18.21 -0.26
N ILE A 8 -15.30 17.64 -0.50
CA ILE A 8 -15.59 16.22 -0.23
C ILE A 8 -14.67 15.31 -1.06
N VAL A 9 -14.51 15.61 -2.35
CA VAL A 9 -13.61 14.85 -3.24
C VAL A 9 -12.16 14.94 -2.75
N LEU A 10 -11.69 16.13 -2.38
CA LEU A 10 -10.33 16.30 -1.85
C LEU A 10 -10.09 15.50 -0.56
N ILE A 11 -11.06 15.49 0.36
CA ILE A 11 -10.96 14.71 1.60
C ILE A 11 -10.90 13.20 1.29
N ALA A 12 -11.73 12.74 0.35
CA ALA A 12 -11.73 11.33 -0.06
C ALA A 12 -10.39 10.92 -0.67
N VAL A 13 -9.82 11.75 -1.56
CA VAL A 13 -8.51 11.51 -2.17
C VAL A 13 -7.40 11.56 -1.11
N ALA A 14 -7.40 12.56 -0.23
CA ALA A 14 -6.38 12.68 0.82
C ALA A 14 -6.43 11.50 1.80
N GLY A 15 -7.63 11.10 2.22
CA GLY A 15 -7.84 9.93 3.10
C GLY A 15 -7.35 8.64 2.43
N PHE A 16 -7.62 8.49 1.13
CA PHE A 16 -7.11 7.38 0.35
C PHE A 16 -5.57 7.38 0.27
N CYS A 17 -4.96 8.50 -0.14
CA CYS A 17 -3.51 8.65 -0.23
C CYS A 17 -2.81 8.35 1.11
N TYR A 18 -3.40 8.78 2.23
CA TYR A 18 -2.87 8.48 3.56
C TYR A 18 -2.88 6.97 3.85
N LYS A 19 -4.00 6.29 3.59
CA LYS A 19 -4.10 4.83 3.78
C LYS A 19 -3.11 4.09 2.91
N PHE A 20 -3.02 4.47 1.63
CA PHE A 20 -2.07 3.87 0.69
C PHE A 20 -0.63 4.07 1.14
N TYR A 21 -0.26 5.28 1.55
CA TYR A 21 1.08 5.59 2.06
C TYR A 21 1.42 4.78 3.30
N SER A 22 0.50 4.69 4.27
CA SER A 22 0.71 3.90 5.50
C SER A 22 0.91 2.41 5.23
N ALA A 23 0.14 1.84 4.30
CA ALA A 23 0.29 0.45 3.90
C ALA A 23 1.61 0.19 3.18
N ASN A 24 2.06 1.14 2.34
CA ASN A 24 3.35 1.05 1.67
C ASN A 24 4.52 1.11 2.67
N GLN A 25 4.45 2.00 3.67
CA GLN A 25 5.43 2.01 4.76
C GLN A 25 5.44 0.69 5.54
N GLN A 26 4.27 0.11 5.82
CA GLN A 26 4.17 -1.16 6.53
C GLN A 26 4.83 -2.31 5.72
N VAL A 27 4.59 -2.37 4.41
CA VAL A 27 5.27 -3.32 3.51
C VAL A 27 6.79 -3.14 3.55
N GLN A 28 7.28 -1.90 3.51
CA GLN A 28 8.73 -1.63 3.61
C GLN A 28 9.31 -2.04 4.95
N GLN A 29 8.64 -1.72 6.06
CA GLN A 29 9.09 -2.13 7.40
C GLN A 29 9.10 -3.65 7.54
N ASN A 30 8.07 -4.34 7.04
CA ASN A 30 8.01 -5.79 7.05
C ASN A 30 9.13 -6.40 6.19
N ALA A 31 9.39 -5.87 4.99
CA ALA A 31 10.52 -6.27 4.16
C ALA A 31 11.87 -6.08 4.87
N PHE A 32 12.05 -4.95 5.56
CA PHE A 32 13.28 -4.68 6.31
C PHE A 32 13.44 -5.61 7.51
N SER A 33 12.34 -6.01 8.15
CA SER A 33 12.35 -7.04 9.19
C SER A 33 12.75 -8.40 8.64
N CYS A 34 12.28 -8.76 7.44
CA CYS A 34 12.65 -10.02 6.78
C CYS A 34 14.16 -10.11 6.49
N LEU A 35 14.83 -8.99 6.18
CA LEU A 35 16.29 -8.94 5.98
C LEU A 35 17.10 -9.35 7.21
N LYS A 36 16.51 -9.30 8.41
CA LYS A 36 17.17 -9.68 9.66
C LYS A 36 17.05 -11.17 9.98
N LEU A 37 16.26 -11.92 9.21
CA LEU A 37 16.03 -13.35 9.41
C LEU A 37 17.10 -14.20 8.70
N GLN A 38 17.28 -15.45 9.13
CA GLN A 38 18.16 -16.39 8.45
C GLN A 38 17.52 -16.88 7.14
N MET A 39 18.35 -17.09 6.11
CA MET A 39 18.01 -17.40 4.70
C MET A 39 16.66 -18.13 4.47
N ALA A 40 16.44 -19.30 5.09
CA ALA A 40 15.22 -20.09 4.84
C ALA A 40 13.93 -19.44 5.39
N GLU A 41 14.01 -18.67 6.47
CA GLU A 41 12.89 -17.88 7.00
C GLU A 41 12.74 -16.55 6.28
N GLN A 42 13.84 -16.00 5.76
CA GLN A 42 13.86 -14.78 4.97
C GLN A 42 13.00 -14.94 3.70
N ASP A 43 13.18 -16.01 2.93
CA ASP A 43 12.39 -16.23 1.70
C ASP A 43 10.88 -16.32 1.95
N LYS A 44 10.47 -17.07 2.99
CA LYS A 44 9.05 -17.17 3.38
C LYS A 44 8.49 -15.83 3.83
N CYS A 45 9.28 -15.06 4.57
CA CYS A 45 8.90 -13.72 5.01
C CYS A 45 8.73 -12.78 3.81
N PHE A 46 9.68 -12.78 2.87
CA PHE A 46 9.58 -12.00 1.64
C PHE A 46 8.40 -12.42 0.76
N GLU A 47 8.04 -13.69 0.72
CA GLU A 47 6.85 -14.15 0.00
C GLU A 47 5.56 -13.54 0.60
N ALA A 48 5.45 -13.55 1.93
CA ALA A 48 4.30 -12.96 2.63
C ALA A 48 4.22 -11.43 2.40
N VAL A 49 5.35 -10.74 2.47
CA VAL A 49 5.43 -9.29 2.19
C VAL A 49 5.16 -8.99 0.72
N GLY A 50 5.65 -9.82 -0.19
CA GLY A 50 5.39 -9.73 -1.63
C GLY A 50 3.90 -9.83 -1.97
N ARG A 51 3.15 -10.71 -1.29
CA ARG A 51 1.68 -10.78 -1.42
C ARG A 51 0.99 -9.51 -0.94
N GLN A 52 1.45 -8.91 0.17
CA GLN A 52 0.93 -7.62 0.64
C GLN A 52 1.22 -6.51 -0.37
N ALA A 53 2.44 -6.45 -0.92
CA ALA A 53 2.83 -5.50 -1.95
C ALA A 53 1.97 -5.66 -3.23
N ALA A 54 1.75 -6.89 -3.68
CA ALA A 54 0.93 -7.17 -4.87
C ALA A 54 -0.54 -6.79 -4.68
N ASN A 55 -1.11 -7.01 -3.48
CA ASN A 55 -2.46 -6.55 -3.16
C ASN A 55 -2.54 -5.02 -3.16
N LEU A 56 -1.51 -4.35 -2.64
CA LEU A 56 -1.43 -2.89 -2.63
C LEU A 56 -1.30 -2.34 -4.06
N GLU A 57 -0.47 -2.96 -4.90
CA GLU A 57 -0.35 -2.64 -6.33
C GLU A 57 -1.68 -2.83 -7.07
N LYS A 58 -2.39 -3.93 -6.81
CA LYS A 58 -3.71 -4.18 -7.39
C LYS A 58 -4.72 -3.12 -6.97
N ALA A 59 -4.71 -2.71 -5.70
CA ALA A 59 -5.55 -1.63 -5.21
C ALA A 59 -5.21 -0.31 -5.91
N ALA A 60 -3.91 0.03 -6.04
CA ALA A 60 -3.45 1.19 -6.81
C ALA A 60 -3.97 1.18 -8.25
N LYS A 61 -3.72 0.08 -8.98
CA LYS A 61 -4.15 -0.11 -10.37
C LYS A 61 -5.65 0.04 -10.56
N ALA A 62 -6.45 -0.53 -9.66
CA ALA A 62 -7.91 -0.43 -9.69
C ALA A 62 -8.42 1.01 -9.59
N MET A 63 -7.68 1.92 -8.94
CA MET A 63 -8.11 3.32 -8.80
C MET A 63 -7.47 4.25 -9.83
N THR A 64 -6.26 3.95 -10.29
CA THR A 64 -5.63 4.70 -11.37
C THR A 64 -6.17 4.31 -12.75
N GLY A 65 -6.99 3.25 -12.83
CA GLY A 65 -7.54 2.72 -14.08
C GLY A 65 -6.48 2.03 -14.96
N GLN A 66 -5.32 1.72 -14.39
CA GLN A 66 -4.25 1.00 -15.06
C GLN A 66 -4.51 -0.50 -14.96
N ASN A 67 -5.31 -1.03 -15.89
CA ASN A 67 -5.46 -2.48 -16.10
C ASN A 67 -4.29 -3.03 -16.92
#